data_AF-A0A497SC57-F1
#
_entry.id   AF-A0A497SC57-F1
#
_cell.length_a   1.000
_cell.length_b   1.000
_cell.length_c   1.000
_cell.angle_alpha   90.00
_cell.angle_beta   90.00
_cell.angle_gamma   90.00
#
_symmetry.space_group_name_H-M   'P 1'
#
loop_
_entity.id
_entity.type
_entity.pdbx_description
1 polymer ?
#
loop_
_entity_poly.entity_id
_entity_poly.type
_entity_poly.pdbx_seq_one_letter_code
_entity_poly.pdbx_strand_id
1 'polypeptide(L)'
;MDISIRRLKKLGFIDRCIGDEDKLRRYRKEENIIPTYKMVDTCAAEFEAKTPYYYSSYETENESIASDKKKVIILGSGPIRIGQGIEFDCCTVHAIFALREIGIETIVINNNPETVSTDFDISDKLYFEPITLEDVLNVVENESKNLLGVMVQFGGQTSINLTEELARNGVKILGTSPEDIDRAENRDSFGKVLNKLGIPSAEWGTGYSFKEAKEIAGKIG
;
A
#
# COMPACT_ATOMS: atom_id res chain seq x y z
N MET A 1 35.44 -2.60 -0.57
CA MET A 1 34.65 -3.78 -0.95
C MET A 1 33.34 -3.26 -1.50
N ASP A 2 33.16 -3.34 -2.81
CA ASP A 2 31.93 -2.88 -3.47
C ASP A 2 30.89 -4.00 -3.35
N ILE A 3 29.83 -3.79 -2.60
CA ILE A 3 28.77 -4.80 -2.39
C ILE A 3 27.78 -4.66 -3.54
N SER A 4 27.55 -5.73 -4.31
CA SER A 4 26.60 -5.67 -5.42
C SER A 4 25.18 -5.37 -4.94
N ILE A 5 24.40 -4.63 -5.75
CA ILE A 5 23.01 -4.28 -5.43
C ILE A 5 22.17 -5.54 -5.20
N ARG A 6 22.36 -6.60 -5.99
CA ARG A 6 21.70 -7.90 -5.77
C ARG A 6 21.97 -8.45 -4.36
N ARG A 7 23.19 -8.32 -3.85
CA ARG A 7 23.52 -8.75 -2.49
C ARG A 7 22.87 -7.86 -1.44
N LEU A 8 22.83 -6.53 -1.64
CA LEU A 8 22.11 -5.62 -0.74
C LEU A 8 20.61 -5.95 -0.67
N LYS A 9 19.98 -6.23 -1.81
CA LYS A 9 18.56 -6.63 -1.85
C LYS A 9 18.30 -7.97 -1.17
N LYS A 10 19.18 -8.97 -1.35
CA LYS A 10 19.14 -10.24 -0.59
C LYS A 10 19.29 -10.05 0.92
N LEU A 11 19.97 -8.99 1.36
CA LEU A 11 20.11 -8.63 2.77
C LEU A 11 18.94 -7.80 3.30
N GLY A 12 17.92 -7.51 2.49
CA GLY A 12 16.72 -6.76 2.89
C GLY A 12 16.87 -5.24 2.86
N PHE A 13 17.90 -4.69 2.22
CA PHE A 13 18.01 -3.24 2.07
C PHE A 13 16.96 -2.72 1.08
N ILE A 14 16.12 -1.81 1.55
CA ILE A 14 15.18 -1.04 0.71
C ILE A 14 15.92 0.00 -0.14
N ASP A 15 15.35 0.34 -1.28
CA ASP A 15 16.01 1.15 -2.31
C ASP A 15 16.40 2.53 -1.77
N ARG A 16 15.50 3.17 -1.01
CA ARG A 16 15.74 4.45 -0.34
C ARG A 16 16.90 4.44 0.67
N CYS A 17 17.28 3.28 1.19
CA CYS A 17 18.43 3.15 2.11
C CYS A 17 19.76 2.97 1.37
N ILE A 18 19.72 2.54 0.11
CA ILE A 18 20.90 2.34 -0.73
C ILE A 18 21.23 3.64 -1.48
N GLY A 19 20.20 4.37 -1.95
CA GLY A 19 20.39 5.62 -2.66
C GLY A 19 19.08 6.27 -3.10
N ASP A 20 19.13 6.97 -4.23
CA ASP A 20 17.97 7.57 -4.90
C ASP A 20 17.02 6.46 -5.36
N GLU A 21 15.83 6.41 -4.75
CA GLU A 21 14.87 5.32 -4.89
C GLU A 21 14.46 5.09 -6.35
N ASP A 22 14.12 6.15 -7.08
CA ASP A 22 13.70 6.06 -8.49
C ASP A 22 14.83 5.59 -9.41
N LYS A 23 16.05 6.13 -9.25
CA LYS A 23 17.20 5.70 -10.04
C LYS A 23 17.57 4.25 -9.75
N LEU A 24 17.56 3.87 -8.49
CA LEU A 24 17.93 2.52 -8.09
C LEU A 24 16.88 1.50 -8.54
N ARG A 25 15.59 1.81 -8.42
CA ARG A 25 14.49 0.98 -8.93
C ARG A 25 14.62 0.75 -10.43
N ARG A 26 14.90 1.81 -11.22
CA ARG A 26 15.15 1.68 -12.67
C ARG A 26 16.33 0.77 -12.97
N TYR A 27 17.48 1.03 -12.34
CA TYR A 27 18.67 0.20 -12.50
C TYR A 27 18.42 -1.27 -12.14
N ARG A 28 17.73 -1.53 -11.02
CA ARG A 28 17.36 -2.89 -10.61
C ARG A 28 16.53 -3.60 -11.68
N LYS A 29 15.56 -2.91 -12.29
CA LYS A 29 14.73 -3.48 -13.36
C LYS A 29 15.53 -3.75 -14.63
N GLU A 30 16.41 -2.84 -15.04
CA GLU A 30 17.29 -3.01 -16.20
C GLU A 30 18.22 -4.23 -16.04
N GLU A 31 18.73 -4.45 -14.83
CA GLU A 31 19.60 -5.58 -14.49
C GLU A 31 18.84 -6.86 -14.06
N ASN A 32 17.52 -6.88 -14.22
CA ASN A 32 16.65 -8.00 -13.82
C ASN A 32 16.89 -8.43 -12.34
N ILE A 33 17.05 -7.46 -11.46
CA ILE A 33 17.10 -7.57 -9.99
C ILE A 33 15.71 -7.25 -9.44
N ILE A 34 14.78 -8.15 -9.74
CA ILE A 34 13.38 -8.08 -9.30
C ILE A 34 13.15 -9.06 -8.14
N PRO A 35 12.20 -8.79 -7.24
CA PRO A 35 11.81 -9.75 -6.22
C PRO A 35 11.08 -10.94 -6.84
N THR A 36 11.21 -12.08 -6.19
CA THR A 36 10.43 -13.30 -6.40
C THR A 36 9.55 -13.53 -5.19
N TYR A 37 8.36 -14.11 -5.37
CA TYR A 37 7.46 -14.41 -4.27
C TYR A 37 7.45 -15.90 -3.98
N LYS A 38 7.55 -16.26 -2.70
CA LYS A 38 7.59 -17.63 -2.18
C LYS A 38 6.33 -17.93 -1.40
N MET A 39 5.81 -19.15 -1.55
CA MET A 39 4.63 -19.63 -0.86
C MET A 39 4.97 -20.15 0.53
N VAL A 40 4.12 -19.85 1.51
CA VAL A 40 4.19 -20.46 2.84
C VAL A 40 3.38 -21.76 2.82
N ASP A 41 4.08 -22.89 2.87
CA ASP A 41 3.54 -24.23 2.63
C ASP A 41 3.48 -25.15 3.87
N THR A 42 3.98 -24.68 5.02
CA THR A 42 4.13 -25.42 6.30
C THR A 42 5.06 -26.65 6.28
N CYS A 43 5.57 -27.06 5.12
CA CYS A 43 6.30 -28.33 4.93
C CYS A 43 7.61 -28.20 4.15
N ALA A 44 8.08 -26.97 3.87
CA ALA A 44 9.34 -26.69 3.20
C ALA A 44 9.47 -27.41 1.84
N ALA A 45 8.41 -27.33 1.03
CA ALA A 45 8.24 -27.93 -0.29
C ALA A 45 8.28 -29.47 -0.32
N GLU A 46 8.10 -30.15 0.81
CA GLU A 46 7.93 -31.61 0.83
C GLU A 46 6.66 -32.04 0.06
N PHE A 47 5.60 -31.23 0.17
CA PHE A 47 4.33 -31.44 -0.51
C PHE A 47 3.91 -30.19 -1.30
N GLU A 48 3.15 -30.40 -2.37
CA GLU A 48 2.54 -29.30 -3.13
C GLU A 48 1.44 -28.64 -2.27
N ALA A 49 1.77 -27.53 -1.61
CA ALA A 49 0.80 -26.71 -0.91
C ALA A 49 -0.02 -25.87 -1.88
N LYS A 50 -1.26 -25.60 -1.49
CA LYS A 50 -2.22 -24.76 -2.24
C LYS A 50 -2.71 -23.59 -1.40
N THR A 51 -1.87 -23.09 -0.51
CA THR A 51 -2.15 -21.91 0.32
C THR A 51 -1.70 -20.67 -0.44
N PRO A 52 -2.59 -19.71 -0.76
CA PRO A 52 -2.23 -18.54 -1.54
C PRO A 52 -1.57 -17.46 -0.66
N TYR A 53 -0.58 -17.87 0.14
CA TYR A 53 0.10 -17.05 1.14
C TYR A 53 1.55 -16.83 0.75
N TYR A 54 1.92 -15.58 0.44
CA TYR A 54 3.18 -15.24 -0.20
C TYR A 54 3.99 -14.20 0.57
N TYR A 55 5.32 -14.28 0.44
CA TYR A 55 6.27 -13.27 0.88
C TYR A 55 7.36 -13.06 -0.18
N SER A 56 7.98 -11.89 -0.22
CA SER A 56 9.02 -11.55 -1.18
C SER A 56 10.40 -12.02 -0.73
N SER A 57 11.24 -12.32 -1.71
CA SER A 57 12.66 -12.58 -1.54
C SER A 57 13.40 -12.27 -2.85
N TYR A 58 14.71 -12.10 -2.81
CA TYR A 58 15.54 -11.91 -4.00
C TYR A 58 16.24 -13.22 -4.40
N GLU A 59 15.44 -14.22 -4.76
CA GLU A 59 15.90 -15.54 -5.22
C GLU A 59 15.58 -15.77 -6.70
N THR A 60 15.63 -17.02 -7.17
CA THR A 60 15.58 -17.36 -8.60
C THR A 60 14.19 -17.67 -9.13
N GLU A 61 13.32 -18.27 -8.29
CA GLU A 61 12.02 -18.79 -8.73
C GLU A 61 10.89 -18.02 -8.05
N ASN A 62 9.90 -17.62 -8.84
CA ASN A 62 8.70 -16.97 -8.37
C ASN A 62 7.51 -17.95 -8.40
N GLU A 63 6.93 -18.19 -7.24
CA GLU A 63 5.81 -19.11 -7.02
C GLU A 63 4.46 -18.40 -7.06
N SER A 64 4.43 -17.07 -7.03
CA SER A 64 3.19 -16.31 -7.24
C SER A 64 2.99 -15.95 -8.71
N ILE A 65 2.16 -16.75 -9.38
CA ILE A 65 1.83 -16.56 -10.80
C ILE A 65 0.52 -15.77 -10.95
N ALA A 66 0.56 -14.66 -11.69
CA ALA A 66 -0.64 -13.85 -11.94
C ALA A 66 -1.70 -14.61 -12.74
N SER A 67 -2.92 -14.67 -12.21
CA SER A 67 -4.06 -15.31 -12.89
C SER A 67 -4.57 -14.49 -14.07
N ASP A 68 -5.41 -15.10 -14.91
CA ASP A 68 -6.17 -14.44 -15.98
C ASP A 68 -7.47 -13.76 -15.51
N LYS A 69 -7.82 -13.84 -14.22
CA LYS A 69 -9.05 -13.23 -13.72
C LYS A 69 -8.88 -11.71 -13.60
N LYS A 70 -10.00 -10.99 -13.70
CA LYS A 70 -10.05 -9.58 -13.28
C LYS A 70 -9.79 -9.54 -11.78
N LYS A 71 -8.85 -8.70 -11.37
CA LYS A 71 -8.40 -8.65 -9.98
C LYS A 71 -8.23 -7.25 -9.45
N VAL A 72 -8.31 -7.11 -8.14
CA VAL A 72 -8.11 -5.87 -7.39
C VAL A 72 -7.15 -6.14 -6.24
N ILE A 73 -6.20 -5.23 -6.07
CA ILE A 73 -5.34 -5.22 -4.88
C ILE A 73 -5.98 -4.33 -3.81
N ILE A 74 -6.05 -4.80 -2.57
CA ILE A 74 -6.48 -4.03 -1.40
C ILE A 74 -5.28 -3.90 -0.46
N LEU A 75 -4.93 -2.67 -0.12
CA LEU A 75 -3.89 -2.41 0.89
C LEU A 75 -4.52 -2.45 2.29
N GLY A 76 -3.99 -3.33 3.14
CA GLY A 76 -4.40 -3.44 4.54
C GLY A 76 -3.91 -2.27 5.39
N SER A 77 -4.06 -2.37 6.71
CA SER A 77 -3.67 -1.28 7.62
C SER A 77 -2.24 -1.33 8.13
N GLY A 78 -1.58 -2.48 8.02
CA GLY A 78 -0.38 -2.75 8.78
C GLY A 78 -0.67 -2.81 10.29
N PRO A 79 0.37 -2.65 11.15
CA PRO A 79 0.27 -2.91 12.57
C PRO A 79 -0.73 -1.99 13.28
N ILE A 80 -1.44 -2.55 14.27
CA ILE A 80 -2.40 -1.82 15.10
C ILE A 80 -1.66 -0.77 15.95
N ARG A 81 -2.23 0.44 16.02
CA ARG A 81 -1.76 1.54 16.87
C ARG A 81 -2.94 2.42 17.32
N ILE A 82 -2.71 3.29 18.30
CA ILE A 82 -3.73 4.23 18.75
C ILE A 82 -4.19 5.10 17.56
N GLY A 83 -5.49 5.09 17.28
CA GLY A 83 -6.11 5.79 16.14
C GLY A 83 -6.13 5.00 14.83
N GLN A 84 -5.57 3.78 14.81
CA GLN A 84 -5.62 2.88 13.66
C GLN A 84 -5.67 1.42 14.14
N GLY A 85 -6.90 0.93 14.38
CA GLY A 85 -7.16 -0.38 14.96
C GLY A 85 -7.85 -1.38 14.02
N ILE A 86 -8.55 -2.33 14.64
CA ILE A 86 -9.27 -3.44 14.00
C ILE A 86 -10.41 -2.97 13.07
N GLU A 87 -10.87 -1.74 13.23
CA GLU A 87 -11.89 -1.15 12.35
C GLU A 87 -11.47 -1.16 10.87
N PHE A 88 -10.18 -0.98 10.59
CA PHE A 88 -9.64 -1.02 9.22
C PHE A 88 -9.50 -2.45 8.68
N ASP A 89 -9.23 -3.41 9.56
CA ASP A 89 -9.24 -4.83 9.21
C ASP A 89 -10.66 -5.28 8.82
N CYS A 90 -11.66 -4.93 9.63
CA CYS A 90 -13.07 -5.20 9.33
C CYS A 90 -13.51 -4.62 7.98
N CYS A 91 -13.15 -3.36 7.69
CA CYS A 91 -13.40 -2.73 6.39
C CYS A 91 -12.74 -3.49 5.24
N THR A 92 -11.48 -3.92 5.42
CA THR A 92 -10.73 -4.69 4.42
C THR A 92 -11.39 -6.03 4.13
N VAL A 93 -11.80 -6.77 5.17
CA VAL A 93 -12.50 -8.05 5.04
C VAL A 93 -13.83 -7.90 4.29
N HIS A 94 -14.63 -6.88 4.60
CA HIS A 94 -15.88 -6.63 3.89
C HIS A 94 -15.68 -6.23 2.43
N ALA A 95 -14.62 -5.46 2.11
CA ALA A 95 -14.28 -5.14 0.73
C ALA A 95 -13.93 -6.40 -0.08
N ILE A 96 -13.20 -7.33 0.54
CA ILE A 96 -12.86 -8.62 -0.07
C ILE A 96 -14.12 -9.43 -0.38
N PHE A 97 -15.04 -9.54 0.59
CA PHE A 97 -16.29 -10.28 0.38
C PHE A 97 -17.15 -9.65 -0.71
N ALA A 98 -17.30 -8.33 -0.73
CA ALA A 98 -18.07 -7.63 -1.76
C ALA A 98 -17.50 -7.84 -3.18
N LEU A 99 -16.16 -7.83 -3.33
CA LEU A 99 -15.51 -8.10 -4.61
C LEU A 99 -15.66 -9.56 -5.04
N ARG A 100 -15.57 -10.49 -4.08
CA ARG A 100 -15.77 -11.93 -4.33
C ARG A 100 -17.18 -12.22 -4.82
N GLU A 101 -18.20 -11.56 -4.26
CA GLU A 101 -19.61 -11.71 -4.69
C GLU A 101 -19.83 -11.34 -6.16
N ILE A 102 -19.06 -10.39 -6.69
CA ILE A 102 -19.11 -9.97 -8.10
C ILE A 102 -18.06 -10.68 -8.98
N GLY A 103 -17.41 -11.72 -8.46
CA GLY A 103 -16.47 -12.57 -9.19
C GLY A 103 -15.12 -11.90 -9.51
N ILE A 104 -14.71 -10.91 -8.73
CA ILE A 104 -13.40 -10.26 -8.85
C ILE A 104 -12.42 -10.95 -7.90
N GLU A 105 -11.26 -11.34 -8.44
CA GLU A 105 -10.17 -11.90 -7.64
C GLU A 105 -9.56 -10.83 -6.74
N THR A 106 -9.33 -11.18 -5.48
CA THR A 106 -8.89 -10.26 -4.43
C THR A 106 -7.46 -10.57 -4.01
N ILE A 107 -6.62 -9.54 -4.02
CA ILE A 107 -5.22 -9.62 -3.59
C ILE A 107 -5.03 -8.68 -2.42
N VAL A 108 -4.59 -9.19 -1.28
CA VAL A 108 -4.35 -8.39 -0.07
C VAL A 108 -2.85 -8.19 0.12
N ILE A 109 -2.45 -6.95 0.41
CA ILE A 109 -1.10 -6.63 0.89
C ILE A 109 -1.22 -6.10 2.30
N ASN A 110 -0.71 -6.84 3.27
CA ASN A 110 -0.73 -6.44 4.68
C ASN A 110 0.38 -7.17 5.44
N ASN A 111 0.85 -6.61 6.56
CA ASN A 111 1.93 -7.17 7.37
C ASN A 111 1.59 -7.26 8.87
N ASN A 112 0.31 -7.19 9.22
CA ASN A 112 -0.14 -7.34 10.59
C ASN A 112 -0.50 -8.80 10.88
N PRO A 113 0.22 -9.52 11.76
CA PRO A 113 -0.09 -10.92 12.04
C PRO A 113 -1.38 -11.12 12.87
N GLU A 114 -1.95 -10.06 13.43
CA GLU A 114 -3.12 -10.14 14.32
C GLU A 114 -4.47 -10.00 13.58
N THR A 115 -4.44 -9.79 12.26
CA THR A 115 -5.63 -9.44 11.48
C THR A 115 -6.30 -10.62 10.78
N VAL A 116 -7.62 -10.52 10.61
CA VAL A 116 -8.38 -11.50 9.81
C VAL A 116 -8.10 -11.31 8.32
N SER A 117 -7.84 -10.08 7.85
CA SER A 117 -7.44 -9.85 6.44
C SER A 117 -6.13 -10.55 6.03
N THR A 118 -5.30 -10.96 7.01
CA THR A 118 -4.08 -11.75 6.79
C THR A 118 -4.26 -13.25 6.99
N ASP A 119 -5.51 -13.72 7.09
CA ASP A 119 -5.82 -15.12 6.95
C ASP A 119 -5.90 -15.47 5.44
N PHE A 120 -5.18 -16.51 5.02
CA PHE A 120 -5.11 -16.92 3.62
C PHE A 120 -6.45 -17.47 3.08
N ASP A 121 -7.40 -17.83 3.95
CA ASP A 121 -8.75 -18.25 3.54
C ASP A 121 -9.65 -17.04 3.17
N ILE A 122 -9.23 -15.83 3.54
CA ILE A 122 -10.05 -14.62 3.35
C ILE A 122 -9.92 -14.03 1.96
N SER A 123 -8.75 -14.08 1.33
CA SER A 123 -8.50 -13.51 -0.01
C SER A 123 -8.02 -14.57 -1.01
N ASP A 124 -8.10 -14.30 -2.31
CA ASP A 124 -7.59 -15.23 -3.32
C ASP A 124 -6.05 -15.29 -3.33
N LYS A 125 -5.39 -14.19 -2.93
CA LYS A 125 -3.96 -14.13 -2.65
C LYS A 125 -3.65 -13.14 -1.52
N LEU A 126 -2.83 -13.59 -0.59
CA LEU A 126 -2.26 -12.78 0.47
C LEU A 126 -0.76 -12.59 0.25
N TYR A 127 -0.32 -11.34 0.17
CA TYR A 127 1.08 -10.95 0.23
C TYR A 127 1.37 -10.37 1.61
N PHE A 128 2.14 -11.10 2.41
CA PHE A 128 2.60 -10.66 3.74
C PHE A 128 3.79 -9.71 3.62
N GLU A 129 3.56 -8.55 3.03
CA GLU A 129 4.59 -7.61 2.63
C GLU A 129 4.47 -6.29 3.39
N PRO A 130 5.59 -5.58 3.62
CA PRO A 130 5.53 -4.23 4.14
C PRO A 130 4.68 -3.32 3.24
N ILE A 131 3.91 -2.42 3.86
CA ILE A 131 3.10 -1.44 3.13
C ILE A 131 3.99 -0.22 2.83
N THR A 132 4.99 -0.42 1.99
CA THR A 132 5.86 0.65 1.45
C THR A 132 5.63 0.82 -0.04
N LEU A 133 6.00 1.97 -0.59
CA LEU A 133 5.90 2.21 -2.03
C LEU A 133 6.64 1.14 -2.84
N GLU A 134 7.87 0.81 -2.46
CA GLU A 134 8.69 -0.17 -3.17
C GLU A 134 8.01 -1.55 -3.24
N ASP A 135 7.57 -2.07 -2.09
CA ASP A 135 7.00 -3.41 -1.94
C ASP A 135 5.63 -3.50 -2.63
N VAL A 136 4.78 -2.47 -2.46
CA VAL A 136 3.47 -2.41 -3.13
C VAL A 136 3.64 -2.36 -4.65
N LEU A 137 4.57 -1.55 -5.18
CA LEU A 137 4.83 -1.51 -6.62
C LEU A 137 5.35 -2.85 -7.15
N ASN A 138 6.18 -3.56 -6.37
CA ASN A 138 6.65 -4.89 -6.75
C ASN A 138 5.49 -5.88 -6.89
N VAL A 139 4.52 -5.87 -5.95
CA VAL A 139 3.34 -6.75 -6.03
C VAL A 139 2.42 -6.34 -7.19
N VAL A 140 2.18 -5.04 -7.38
CA VAL A 140 1.39 -4.50 -8.50
C VAL A 140 1.97 -4.94 -9.85
N GLU A 141 3.29 -4.93 -9.99
CA GLU A 141 3.97 -5.39 -11.20
C GLU A 141 3.85 -6.90 -11.40
N ASN A 142 4.05 -7.68 -10.32
CA ASN A 142 3.89 -9.13 -10.33
C ASN A 142 2.47 -9.55 -10.74
N GLU A 143 1.45 -8.80 -10.31
CA GLU A 143 0.04 -9.08 -10.53
C GLU A 143 -0.60 -8.25 -11.65
N SER A 144 0.20 -7.56 -12.47
CA SER A 144 -0.27 -6.59 -13.46
C SER A 144 -1.28 -7.14 -14.48
N LYS A 145 -1.25 -8.45 -14.76
CA LYS A 145 -2.18 -9.12 -15.68
C LYS A 145 -3.63 -8.99 -15.18
N ASN A 146 -4.48 -8.33 -15.98
CA ASN A 146 -5.91 -8.09 -15.69
C ASN A 146 -6.19 -7.38 -14.35
N LEU A 147 -5.20 -6.64 -13.81
CA LEU A 147 -5.36 -5.80 -12.64
C LEU A 147 -6.24 -4.58 -12.96
N LEU A 148 -7.36 -4.46 -12.26
CA LEU A 148 -8.29 -3.35 -12.42
C LEU A 148 -7.80 -2.07 -11.74
N GLY A 149 -7.05 -2.23 -10.64
CA GLY A 149 -6.47 -1.16 -9.84
C GLY A 149 -6.26 -1.56 -8.38
N VAL A 150 -5.93 -0.57 -7.57
CA VAL A 150 -5.62 -0.70 -6.14
C VAL A 150 -6.64 0.09 -5.31
N MET A 151 -7.14 -0.51 -4.24
CA MET A 151 -7.96 0.14 -3.21
C MET A 151 -7.10 0.47 -1.99
N VAL A 152 -7.15 1.72 -1.57
CA VAL A 152 -6.32 2.29 -0.50
C VAL A 152 -7.14 2.79 0.70
N GLN A 153 -8.45 2.94 0.52
CA GLN A 153 -9.35 3.63 1.45
C GLN A 153 -9.68 2.82 2.70
N PHE A 154 -9.50 1.50 2.66
CA PHE A 154 -9.87 0.59 3.73
C PHE A 154 -8.74 0.31 4.73
N GLY A 155 -7.49 0.64 4.36
CA GLY A 155 -6.28 0.39 5.16
C GLY A 155 -5.85 1.54 6.08
N GLY A 156 -6.71 2.52 6.35
CA GLY A 156 -6.36 3.66 7.19
C GLY A 156 -5.19 4.50 6.64
N GLN A 157 -4.52 5.24 7.52
CA GLN A 157 -3.54 6.26 7.09
C GLN A 157 -2.32 5.66 6.38
N THR A 158 -1.88 4.46 6.76
CA THR A 158 -0.72 3.80 6.11
C THR A 158 -0.95 3.65 4.61
N SER A 159 -2.14 3.19 4.22
CA SER A 159 -2.50 2.96 2.82
C SER A 159 -2.86 4.25 2.10
N ILE A 160 -3.55 5.18 2.79
CA ILE A 160 -3.89 6.49 2.22
C ILE A 160 -2.63 7.29 1.86
N ASN A 161 -1.60 7.26 2.70
CA ASN A 161 -0.35 7.99 2.45
C ASN A 161 0.37 7.56 1.16
N LEU A 162 0.17 6.32 0.69
CA LEU A 162 0.80 5.83 -0.54
C LEU A 162 0.04 6.25 -1.81
N THR A 163 -1.17 6.81 -1.68
CA THR A 163 -2.07 7.08 -2.83
C THR A 163 -1.41 7.91 -3.91
N GLU A 164 -0.80 9.04 -3.54
CA GLU A 164 -0.20 9.97 -4.49
C GLU A 164 1.02 9.35 -5.18
N GLU A 165 1.89 8.68 -4.40
CA GLU A 165 3.10 8.05 -4.93
C GLU A 165 2.78 6.87 -5.86
N LEU A 166 1.76 6.08 -5.54
CA LEU A 166 1.26 5.00 -6.40
C LEU A 166 0.69 5.56 -7.70
N ALA A 167 -0.15 6.60 -7.62
CA ALA A 167 -0.71 7.26 -8.80
C ALA A 167 0.38 7.86 -9.70
N ARG A 168 1.40 8.51 -9.11
CA ARG A 168 2.58 9.03 -9.82
C ARG A 168 3.37 7.92 -10.54
N ASN A 169 3.35 6.70 -10.02
CA ASN A 169 3.95 5.51 -10.64
C ASN A 169 3.01 4.77 -11.61
N GLY A 170 1.88 5.38 -12.00
CA GLY A 170 0.95 4.82 -12.99
C GLY A 170 0.00 3.76 -12.45
N VAL A 171 -0.06 3.58 -11.12
CA VAL A 171 -1.01 2.67 -10.49
C VAL A 171 -2.40 3.31 -10.48
N LYS A 172 -3.39 2.60 -11.01
CA LYS A 172 -4.77 3.06 -11.01
C LYS A 172 -5.39 2.86 -9.63
N ILE A 173 -5.69 3.96 -8.94
CA ILE A 173 -6.45 3.93 -7.69
C ILE A 173 -7.95 3.81 -8.01
N LEU A 174 -8.64 2.87 -7.36
CA LEU A 174 -10.08 2.66 -7.51
C LEU A 174 -10.85 3.42 -6.44
N GLY A 175 -12.03 3.95 -6.77
CA GLY A 175 -12.87 4.71 -5.85
C GLY A 175 -12.57 6.21 -5.90
N THR A 176 -12.47 6.86 -4.74
CA THR A 176 -12.13 8.29 -4.63
C THR A 176 -10.78 8.56 -5.29
N SER A 177 -10.72 9.61 -6.11
CA SER A 177 -9.51 9.96 -6.86
C SER A 177 -8.36 10.38 -5.91
N PRO A 178 -7.09 10.16 -6.30
CA PRO A 178 -5.93 10.68 -5.56
C PRO A 178 -6.04 12.19 -5.30
N GLU A 179 -6.52 12.95 -6.27
CA GLU A 179 -6.68 14.40 -6.18
C GLU A 179 -7.77 14.81 -5.18
N ASP A 180 -8.85 14.03 -5.06
CA ASP A 180 -9.90 14.29 -4.08
C ASP A 180 -9.50 13.83 -2.67
N ILE A 181 -8.68 12.77 -2.55
CA ILE A 181 -8.07 12.35 -1.28
C ILE A 181 -7.13 13.46 -0.78
N ASP A 182 -6.18 13.92 -1.61
CA ASP A 182 -5.28 15.02 -1.26
C ASP A 182 -6.05 16.30 -0.91
N ARG A 183 -7.10 16.63 -1.66
CA ARG A 183 -7.95 17.80 -1.37
C ARG A 183 -8.63 17.69 -0.01
N ALA A 184 -8.99 16.49 0.44
CA ALA A 184 -9.62 16.26 1.74
C ALA A 184 -8.59 16.25 2.89
N GLU A 185 -7.39 15.72 2.68
CA GLU A 185 -6.34 15.65 3.71
C GLU A 185 -5.57 16.97 3.87
N ASN A 186 -5.43 17.75 2.80
CA ASN A 186 -4.78 19.05 2.85
C ASN A 186 -5.71 20.11 3.47
N ARG A 187 -5.33 20.61 4.65
CA ARG A 187 -6.14 21.57 5.42
C ARG A 187 -6.50 22.84 4.64
N ASP A 188 -5.56 23.39 3.87
CA ASP A 188 -5.78 24.61 3.09
C ASP A 188 -6.75 24.36 1.92
N SER A 189 -6.56 23.24 1.22
CA SER A 189 -7.44 22.81 0.13
C SER A 189 -8.84 22.50 0.64
N PHE A 190 -8.95 21.78 1.76
CA PHE A 190 -10.24 21.45 2.38
C PHE A 190 -10.97 22.70 2.87
N GLY A 191 -10.26 23.65 3.49
CA GLY A 191 -10.84 24.92 3.91
C GLY A 191 -11.42 25.73 2.74
N LYS A 192 -10.77 25.73 1.57
CA LYS A 192 -11.31 26.34 0.35
C LYS A 192 -12.61 25.66 -0.11
N VAL A 193 -12.72 24.33 0.04
CA VAL A 193 -13.94 23.58 -0.27
C VAL A 193 -15.07 24.00 0.66
N LEU A 194 -14.84 24.06 1.97
CA LEU A 194 -15.84 24.48 2.96
C LEU A 194 -16.33 25.91 2.68
N ASN A 195 -15.41 26.84 2.44
CA ASN A 195 -15.74 28.22 2.09
C ASN A 195 -16.58 28.32 0.81
N LYS A 196 -16.21 27.57 -0.23
CA LYS A 196 -16.95 27.52 -1.50
C LYS A 196 -18.38 27.00 -1.30
N LEU A 197 -18.57 26.03 -0.40
CA LEU A 197 -19.87 25.42 -0.11
C LEU A 197 -20.67 26.18 0.95
N GLY A 198 -20.09 27.22 1.57
CA GLY A 198 -20.72 27.93 2.69
C GLY A 198 -20.91 27.07 3.94
N ILE A 199 -20.08 26.02 4.12
CA ILE A 199 -20.13 25.15 5.28
C ILE A 199 -19.32 25.80 6.41
N PRO A 200 -19.92 26.04 7.59
CA PRO A 200 -19.20 26.62 8.71
C PRO A 200 -18.08 25.69 9.21
N SER A 201 -16.93 26.27 9.54
CA SER A 201 -15.79 25.59 10.16
C SER A 201 -15.24 26.44 11.30
N ALA A 202 -14.66 25.81 12.32
CA ALA A 202 -13.93 26.53 13.37
C ALA A 202 -12.83 27.40 12.75
N GLU A 203 -12.58 28.59 13.30
CA GLU A 203 -11.48 29.44 12.85
C GLU A 203 -10.15 28.70 12.98
N TRP A 204 -9.30 28.81 11.96
CA TRP A 204 -8.04 28.07 11.88
C TRP A 204 -7.00 28.86 11.09
N GLY A 205 -5.73 28.47 11.24
CA GLY A 205 -4.64 28.97 10.42
C GLY A 205 -3.42 28.06 10.51
N THR A 206 -2.55 28.14 9.50
CA THR A 206 -1.32 27.34 9.40
C THR A 206 -0.12 28.27 9.62
N GLY A 207 0.73 27.96 10.59
CA GLY A 207 1.95 28.71 10.88
C GLY A 207 3.19 27.83 10.73
N TYR A 208 4.21 28.33 10.02
CA TYR A 208 5.48 27.62 9.79
C TYR A 208 6.61 28.16 10.67
N SER A 209 6.31 29.17 11.48
CA SER A 209 7.22 29.73 12.48
C SER A 209 6.48 30.03 13.77
N PHE A 210 7.22 30.09 14.89
CA PHE A 210 6.64 30.48 16.18
C PHE A 210 5.94 31.84 16.11
N LYS A 211 6.52 32.79 15.35
CA LYS A 211 5.97 34.12 15.16
C LYS A 211 4.61 34.06 14.46
N GLU A 212 4.52 33.35 13.34
CA GLU A 212 3.26 33.16 12.61
C GLU A 212 2.21 32.47 13.48
N ALA A 213 2.58 31.38 14.17
CA ALA A 213 1.66 30.65 15.03
C ALA A 213 1.10 31.55 16.15
N LYS A 214 1.93 32.40 16.76
CA LYS A 214 1.51 33.36 17.79
C LYS A 214 0.57 34.43 17.22
N GLU A 215 0.85 34.95 16.03
CA GLU A 215 -0.02 35.92 15.35
C GLU A 215 -1.38 35.32 14.96
N ILE A 216 -1.39 34.06 14.52
CA ILE A 216 -2.62 33.32 14.18
C ILE A 216 -3.44 33.06 15.45
N ALA A 217 -2.81 32.57 16.52
CA ALA A 217 -3.50 32.33 17.79
C ALA A 217 -4.16 33.60 18.32
N GLY A 218 -3.46 34.74 18.29
CA GLY A 218 -4.02 36.03 18.71
C GLY A 218 -5.17 36.56 17.85
N LYS A 219 -5.33 36.08 16.61
CA LYS A 219 -6.48 36.41 15.74
C LYS A 219 -7.70 35.53 16.04
N ILE A 220 -7.48 34.26 16.37
CA ILE A 220 -8.54 33.27 16.63
C ILE A 220 -9.12 33.41 18.04
N GLY A 221 -8.26 33.68 19.04
CA GLY A 221 -8.65 33.79 20.45
C GLY A 221 -7.97 32.74 21.31
#